data_AF-A0A9N7MUU1-F1
#
_entry.id   AF-A0A9N7MUU1-F1
#
_cell.length_a   1.000
_cell.length_b   1.000
_cell.length_c   1.000
_cell.angle_alpha   90.00
_cell.angle_beta   90.00
_cell.angle_gamma   90.00
#
_symmetry.space_group_name_H-M   'P 1'
#
loop_
_entity.id
_entity.type
_entity.pdbx_description
1 polymer ?
#
loop_
_entity_poly.entity_id
_entity_poly.type
_entity_poly.pdbx_seq_one_letter_code
_entity_poly.pdbx_strand_id
1 'polypeptide(L)' 'YINRVLQRINMDKAKPVSTPLASHFRLSKDQSPQTKEEEEFMAKISYASAIGSLMYAMVCTRPDIGHAVGVVSRFM' A
#
# COMPACT_ATOMS: atom_id res chain seq x y z
N TYR A 1 -11.77 -6.04 9.07
CA TYR A 1 -11.36 -6.42 7.69
C TYR A 1 -9.93 -6.01 7.41
N ILE A 2 -9.58 -4.72 7.54
CA ILE A 2 -8.26 -4.16 7.24
C ILE A 2 -7.11 -4.91 7.93
N ASN A 3 -7.21 -5.22 9.23
CA ASN A 3 -6.16 -5.98 9.93
C ASN A 3 -5.86 -7.35 9.29
N ARG A 4 -6.88 -8.04 8.74
CA ARG A 4 -6.69 -9.31 8.00
C ARG A 4 -5.99 -9.08 6.67
N VAL A 5 -6.26 -7.97 6.00
CA VAL A 5 -5.57 -7.58 4.76
C VAL A 5 -4.09 -7.30 5.05
N LEU A 6 -3.80 -6.52 6.11
CA LEU A 6 -2.43 -6.21 6.53
C LEU A 6 -1.63 -7.46 6.88
N GLN A 7 -2.23 -8.42 7.60
CA GLN A 7 -1.60 -9.71 7.89
C GLN A 7 -1.27 -10.50 6.62
N ARG A 8 -2.16 -10.53 5.62
CA ARG A 8 -1.93 -11.25 4.36
C ARG A 8 -0.75 -10.70 3.55
N ILE A 9 -0.48 -9.41 3.66
CA ILE A 9 0.59 -8.74 2.93
C ILE A 9 1.86 -8.55 3.77
N ASN A 10 1.93 -9.20 4.95
CA ASN A 10 3.04 -9.09 5.91
C ASN A 10 3.32 -7.64 6.40
N MET A 11 2.26 -6.82 6.53
CA MET A 11 2.32 -5.45 7.02
C MET A 11 1.54 -5.26 8.33
N ASP A 12 1.37 -6.32 9.12
CA ASP A 12 0.65 -6.29 10.41
C ASP A 12 1.31 -5.39 11.46
N LYS A 13 2.63 -5.20 11.35
CA LYS A 13 3.42 -4.32 12.22
C LYS A 13 3.55 -2.88 11.71
N ALA A 14 2.84 -2.52 10.62
CA ALA A 14 2.90 -1.18 10.08
C ALA A 14 2.38 -0.14 11.10
N LYS A 15 3.05 1.01 11.18
CA LYS A 15 2.67 2.08 12.10
C LYS A 15 1.33 2.69 11.64
N PRO A 16 0.29 2.73 12.50
CA PRO A 16 -0.95 3.38 12.15
C PRO A 16 -0.75 4.89 12.07
N VAL A 17 -1.32 5.51 11.03
CA VAL A 17 -1.31 6.96 10.83
C VAL A 17 -2.74 7.46 10.60
N SER A 18 -3.06 8.63 11.14
CA SER A 18 -4.39 9.23 10.98
C SER A 18 -4.61 9.82 9.58
N THR A 19 -3.53 10.24 8.92
CA THR A 19 -3.56 10.75 7.55
C THR A 19 -2.88 9.73 6.64
N PRO A 20 -3.64 9.02 5.78
CA PRO A 20 -3.10 7.90 4.99
C PRO A 20 -1.95 8.30 4.06
N LEU A 21 -2.01 9.50 3.48
CA LEU A 21 -0.92 10.08 2.67
C LEU A 21 -1.06 11.60 2.68
N ALA A 22 -0.05 12.32 3.18
CA ALA A 22 -0.05 13.78 3.14
C ALA A 22 0.21 14.30 1.71
N SER A 23 -0.41 15.43 1.35
CA SER A 23 -0.39 15.97 -0.01
C SER A 23 0.98 16.33 -0.58
N HIS A 24 1.97 16.56 0.29
CA HIS A 24 3.34 16.87 -0.10
C HIS A 24 4.15 15.62 -0.47
N PHE A 25 3.69 14.41 -0.16
CA PHE A 25 4.37 13.19 -0.57
C PHE A 25 4.18 12.96 -2.07
N ARG A 26 5.31 12.90 -2.79
CA ARG A 26 5.36 12.55 -4.20
C ARG A 26 6.13 11.25 -4.33
N LEU A 27 5.50 10.23 -4.90
CA LEU A 27 6.18 8.99 -5.23
C LEU A 27 7.02 9.19 -6.49
N SER A 28 8.26 8.70 -6.48
CA SER A 28 9.16 8.72 -7.63
C SER A 28 9.76 7.35 -7.88
N LYS A 29 10.38 7.17 -9.05
CA LYS A 29 11.12 5.93 -9.36
C LYS A 29 12.30 5.70 -8.42
N ASP A 30 12.82 6.74 -7.78
CA ASP A 30 13.93 6.61 -6.81
C ASP A 30 13.51 5.85 -5.54
N GLN A 31 12.19 5.70 -5.33
CA GLN A 31 11.62 4.88 -4.25
C GLN A 31 11.36 3.43 -4.68
N SER A 32 11.70 3.05 -5.91
CA SER A 32 11.71 1.64 -6.30
C SER A 32 12.80 0.90 -5.51
N PRO A 33 12.65 -0.41 -5.29
CA PRO A 33 13.74 -1.23 -4.75
C PRO A 33 15.02 -0.97 -5.54
N GLN A 34 16.12 -0.73 -4.82
CA GLN A 34 17.44 -0.43 -5.40
C GLN A 34 18.38 -1.64 -5.30
N THR A 35 18.09 -2.56 -4.37
CA THR A 35 18.89 -3.76 -4.15
C THR A 35 18.13 -5.01 -4.58
N LYS A 36 18.87 -6.06 -4.96
CA LYS A 36 18.29 -7.36 -5.30
C LYS A 36 17.50 -7.97 -4.15
N GLU A 37 17.95 -7.74 -2.92
CA GLU A 37 17.28 -8.22 -1.70
C GLU A 37 15.90 -7.57 -1.53
N GLU A 38 15.80 -6.26 -1.81
CA GLU A 38 14.52 -5.55 -1.80
C GLU A 38 13.61 -6.02 -2.93
N GLU A 39 14.14 -6.23 -4.14
CA GLU A 39 13.37 -6.79 -5.27
C GLU A 39 12.81 -8.18 -4.96
N GLU A 40 13.64 -9.07 -4.41
CA GLU A 40 13.22 -10.42 -4.00
C GLU A 40 12.20 -10.39 -2.86
N PHE A 41 12.32 -9.44 -1.93
CA PHE A 41 11.32 -9.24 -0.89
C PHE A 41 9.99 -8.75 -1.47
N MET A 42 10.03 -7.75 -2.35
CA MET A 42 8.86 -7.21 -3.04
C MET A 42 8.16 -8.29 -3.87
N ALA A 43 8.91 -9.16 -4.55
CA ALA A 43 8.36 -10.26 -5.36
C ALA A 43 7.57 -11.29 -4.54
N LYS A 44 7.85 -11.43 -3.24
CA LYS A 44 7.11 -12.34 -2.33
C LYS A 44 5.71 -11.81 -1.99
N ILE A 45 5.47 -10.52 -2.16
CA ILE A 45 4.21 -9.87 -1.82
C ILE A 45 3.37 -9.74 -3.10
N SER A 46 2.14 -10.29 -3.07
CA SER A 46 1.17 -10.06 -4.15
C SER A 46 0.58 -8.64 -4.02
N TYR A 47 1.31 -7.65 -4.52
CA TYR A 47 0.88 -6.25 -4.45
C TYR A 47 -0.47 -6.05 -5.13
N ALA A 48 -0.73 -6.67 -6.30
CA ALA A 48 -2.00 -6.53 -7.02
C ALA A 48 -3.20 -6.92 -6.14
N SER A 49 -3.07 -8.01 -5.39
CA SER A 49 -4.07 -8.44 -4.41
C SER A 49 -4.22 -7.46 -3.24
N ALA A 50 -3.11 -6.89 -2.78
CA ALA A 50 -3.08 -5.87 -1.74
C ALA A 50 -3.86 -4.62 -2.16
N ILE A 51 -3.59 -4.08 -3.35
CA ILE A 51 -4.26 -2.89 -3.88
C ILE A 51 -5.75 -3.17 -4.10
N GLY A 52 -6.12 -4.32 -4.67
CA GLY A 52 -7.54 -4.68 -4.81
C GLY A 52 -8.29 -4.73 -3.47
N SER A 53 -7.64 -5.28 -2.43
CA SER A 53 -8.20 -5.32 -1.07
C SER A 53 -8.33 -3.92 -0.45
N LEU A 54 -7.36 -3.03 -0.70
CA LEU A 54 -7.40 -1.64 -0.24
C LEU A 54 -8.45 -0.82 -1.01
N MET A 55 -8.63 -1.05 -2.31
CA MET A 55 -9.71 -0.46 -3.10
C MET A 55 -11.08 -0.87 -2.55
N TYR A 56 -11.27 -2.13 -2.17
CA TYR A 56 -12.50 -2.55 -1.51
C TYR A 56 -12.70 -1.81 -0.17
N ALA A 57 -11.65 -1.73 0.66
CA ALA A 57 -11.72 -1.01 1.93
C ALA A 57 -12.09 0.46 1.73
N MET A 58 -11.53 1.13 0.71
CA MET A 58 -11.80 2.54 0.40
C MET A 58 -13.24 2.78 -0.01
N VAL A 59 -13.83 1.89 -0.82
CA VAL A 59 -15.21 2.04 -1.31
C VAL A 59 -16.23 1.71 -0.22
N CYS A 60 -15.99 0.66 0.56
CA CYS A 60 -17.01 0.11 1.46
C CYS A 60 -16.94 0.62 2.90
N THR A 61 -15.76 1.00 3.41
CA THR A 61 -15.59 1.22 4.87
C THR A 61 -14.70 2.39 5.27
N ARG A 62 -13.73 2.79 4.43
CA ARG A 62 -12.70 3.78 4.74
C ARG A 62 -12.43 4.71 3.55
N PRO A 63 -13.39 5.58 3.16
CA PRO A 63 -13.20 6.47 2.01
C PRO A 63 -11.99 7.42 2.16
N ASP A 64 -11.56 7.68 3.39
CA ASP A 64 -10.39 8.50 3.73
C ASP A 64 -9.06 7.98 3.17
N ILE A 65 -8.92 6.67 2.92
CA ILE A 65 -7.71 6.12 2.30
C ILE A 65 -7.71 6.25 0.77
N GLY A 66 -8.80 6.71 0.16
CA GLY A 66 -8.96 6.71 -1.30
C GLY A 66 -7.88 7.48 -2.05
N HIS A 67 -7.45 8.63 -1.52
CA HIS A 67 -6.35 9.41 -2.09
C HIS A 67 -5.04 8.60 -2.11
N ALA A 68 -4.69 7.95 -0.99
CA ALA A 68 -3.47 7.16 -0.88
C ALA A 68 -3.49 5.97 -1.85
N VAL A 69 -4.60 5.24 -1.91
CA VAL A 69 -4.76 4.08 -2.80
C VAL A 69 -4.66 4.50 -4.26
N GLY A 70 -5.32 5.61 -4.65
CA GLY A 70 -5.29 6.13 -6.02
C GLY A 70 -3.93 6.67 -6.47
N VAL A 71 -3.09 7.14 -5.53
CA VAL A 71 -1.70 7.52 -5.84
C VAL A 71 -0.85 6.28 -6.04
N VAL A 72 -0.90 5.31 -5.14
CA VAL A 72 -0.09 4.08 -5.21
C VAL A 72 -0.46 3.22 -6.41
N SER A 73 -1.74 3.16 -6.80
CA SER A 73 -2.19 2.35 -7.94
C SER A 73 -1.61 2.77 -9.29
N ARG A 74 -1.00 3.96 -9.39
CA ARG A 74 -0.34 4.46 -10.61
C ARG A 74 1.06 3.86 -10.84
N PHE A 75 1.63 3.23 -9.82
CA PHE A 75 3.01 2.72 -9.81
C PHE A 75 3.07 1.19 -9.77
N MET A 76 1.92 0.52 -9.95
CA MET A 76 1.86 -0.88 -10.33
C MET A 76 2.07 -1.06 -11.82
#